data_AF-A0A6N2CEY0-F1
#
_entry.id   AF-A0A6N2CEY0-F1
#
_cell.length_a   1.000
_cell.length_b   1.000
_cell.length_c   1.000
_cell.angle_alpha   90.00
_cell.angle_beta   90.00
_cell.angle_gamma   90.00
#
_symmetry.space_group_name_H-M   'P 1'
#
loop_
_entity.id
_entity.type
_entity.pdbx_description
1 polymer ?
#
loop_
_entity_poly.entity_id
_entity_poly.type
_entity_poly.pdbx_seq_one_letter_code
_entity_poly.pdbx_strand_id
1 'polypeptide(L)'
;MHRHGLLGQFHTTLADGVGVTGKLLAAVAAETSARRHFALPPELIHLHPGRELVRQFAPKLGLAQLVRHESGWASVDQVYQSLDRAVANALPGAGVSGVYQYEDGAFASFTAAARLGLPCAYDLPIAYWRLGRTIQQEEAALQPEWAMTLEALCDSPAKLERKDQELALADAVFCASTFTARSLAAFPGGIDKSVYQVAYGSPSRPLDQERRA
;
A
#
# COMPACT_ATOMS: atom_id res chain seq x y z
N MET A 1 12.12 4.61 -9.32
CA MET A 1 11.94 6.06 -9.09
C MET A 1 13.24 6.76 -8.71
N HIS A 2 13.84 6.49 -7.54
CA HIS A 2 15.06 7.19 -7.08
C HIS A 2 16.24 7.18 -8.07
N ARG A 3 16.64 6.01 -8.59
CA ARG A 3 17.74 5.89 -9.59
C ARG A 3 17.54 6.72 -10.87
N HIS A 4 16.32 7.17 -11.14
CA HIS A 4 15.96 7.97 -12.31
C HIS A 4 15.61 9.42 -11.95
N GLY A 5 15.85 9.86 -10.71
CA GLY A 5 15.56 11.23 -10.26
C GLY A 5 14.06 11.54 -10.13
N LEU A 6 13.19 10.53 -10.12
CA LEU A 6 11.74 10.70 -10.08
C LEU A 6 11.13 10.67 -8.66
N LEU A 7 11.95 10.40 -7.64
CA LEU A 7 11.49 10.33 -6.25
C LEU A 7 11.72 11.68 -5.56
N GLY A 8 10.64 12.38 -5.24
CA GLY A 8 10.70 13.62 -4.44
C GLY A 8 10.70 13.34 -2.94
N GLN A 9 9.77 12.50 -2.47
CA GLN A 9 9.62 12.15 -1.04
C GLN A 9 9.21 10.67 -0.92
N PHE A 10 9.66 10.00 0.13
CA PHE A 10 9.34 8.63 0.47
C PHE A 10 8.81 8.56 1.90
N HIS A 11 7.51 8.34 2.04
CA HIS A 11 6.85 8.27 3.34
C HIS A 11 6.73 6.82 3.79
N THR A 12 7.15 6.53 5.02
CA THR A 12 7.05 5.19 5.61
C THR A 12 6.83 5.28 7.12
N THR A 13 6.41 4.19 7.74
CA THR A 13 6.20 4.14 9.20
C THR A 13 7.53 4.02 9.93
N LEU A 14 8.38 3.09 9.49
CA LEU A 14 9.66 2.78 10.10
C LEU A 14 10.71 2.56 9.01
N ALA A 15 11.90 3.13 9.18
CA ALA A 15 13.08 2.88 8.38
C ALA A 15 14.30 2.72 9.29
N ASP A 16 15.23 1.88 8.88
CA ASP A 16 16.53 1.77 9.56
C ASP A 16 17.48 2.89 9.13
N GLY A 17 18.36 3.33 10.04
CA GLY A 17 19.43 4.29 9.76
C GLY A 17 18.99 5.75 9.53
N VAL A 18 17.69 6.06 9.57
CA VAL A 18 17.17 7.44 9.42
C VAL A 18 16.80 7.97 10.81
N GLY A 19 17.40 9.11 11.16
CA GLY A 19 17.39 9.70 12.50
C GLY A 19 16.04 9.71 13.19
N VAL A 20 15.90 8.87 14.23
CA VAL A 20 14.86 9.00 15.23
C VAL A 20 15.48 8.78 16.60
N THR A 21 15.42 9.81 17.43
CA THR A 21 15.85 9.78 18.82
C THR A 21 14.87 8.96 19.65
N GLY A 22 15.31 7.82 20.18
CA GLY A 22 14.57 7.05 21.17
C GLY A 22 15.07 5.63 21.31
N LYS A 23 15.50 5.23 22.52
CA LYS A 23 15.97 3.86 22.82
C LYS A 23 14.95 2.77 22.45
N LEU A 24 13.66 3.09 22.52
CA LEU A 24 12.57 2.18 22.16
C LEU A 24 12.50 1.94 20.65
N LEU A 25 12.72 2.98 19.83
CA LEU A 25 12.75 2.82 18.37
C LEU A 25 14.00 2.06 17.93
N ALA A 26 15.14 2.30 18.58
CA ALA A 26 16.36 1.55 18.35
C ALA A 26 16.19 0.05 18.66
N ALA A 27 15.37 -0.32 19.64
CA ALA A 27 15.04 -1.72 19.94
C ALA A 27 14.13 -2.35 18.86
N VAL A 28 13.12 -1.62 18.36
CA VAL A 28 12.28 -2.10 17.22
C VAL A 28 13.09 -2.17 15.95
N ALA A 29 13.90 -1.15 15.68
CA ALA A 29 14.84 -1.11 14.58
C ALA A 29 15.77 -2.30 14.72
N ALA A 30 16.44 -2.57 15.84
CA ALA A 30 17.31 -3.74 15.98
C ALA A 30 16.61 -5.09 15.66
N GLU A 31 15.35 -5.29 16.07
CA GLU A 31 14.56 -6.49 15.74
C GLU A 31 14.08 -6.55 14.27
N THR A 32 13.93 -5.40 13.59
CA THR A 32 13.30 -5.29 12.25
C THR A 32 14.18 -4.63 11.16
N SER A 33 15.39 -4.21 11.51
CA SER A 33 16.27 -3.26 10.78
C SER A 33 16.71 -3.85 9.46
N ALA A 34 17.10 -5.13 9.47
CA ALA A 34 17.52 -5.82 8.26
C ALA A 34 16.44 -5.86 7.16
N ARG A 35 15.15 -5.76 7.53
CA ARG A 35 14.02 -5.78 6.60
C ARG A 35 13.47 -4.39 6.24
N ARG A 36 13.97 -3.33 6.90
CA ARG A 36 13.45 -1.95 6.77
C ARG A 36 14.55 -0.94 6.42
N HIS A 37 15.66 -1.44 5.90
CA HIS A 37 16.68 -0.62 5.28
C HIS A 37 16.24 -0.23 3.86
N PHE A 38 16.19 1.06 3.58
CA PHE A 38 15.92 1.59 2.25
C PHE A 38 17.21 2.19 1.69
N ALA A 39 17.58 1.78 0.47
CA ALA A 39 18.72 2.35 -0.25
C ALA A 39 18.36 3.73 -0.85
N LEU A 40 17.96 4.66 0.01
CA LEU A 40 17.57 6.03 -0.30
C LEU A 40 18.32 7.01 0.63
N PRO A 41 18.64 8.21 0.15
CA PRO A 41 19.15 9.28 1.02
C PRO A 41 18.17 9.58 2.17
N PRO A 42 18.65 9.76 3.42
CA PRO A 42 17.79 10.02 4.57
C PRO A 42 16.85 11.24 4.41
N GLU A 43 17.28 12.26 3.66
CA GLU A 43 16.52 13.48 3.38
C GLU A 43 15.27 13.24 2.53
N LEU A 44 15.22 12.13 1.78
CA LEU A 44 14.01 11.73 1.05
C LEU A 44 13.05 10.92 1.92
N ILE A 45 13.48 10.44 3.09
CA ILE A 45 12.70 9.53 3.93
C ILE A 45 11.96 10.31 5.02
N HIS A 46 10.63 10.26 4.99
CA HIS A 46 9.75 10.87 5.98
C HIS A 46 9.08 9.79 6.83
N LEU A 47 9.32 9.83 8.14
CA LEU A 47 8.88 8.79 9.08
C LEU A 47 7.60 9.14 9.83
N HIS A 48 6.71 8.15 9.95
CA HIS A 48 5.43 8.23 10.67
C HIS A 48 5.26 7.04 11.64
N PRO A 49 6.10 6.94 12.70
CA PRO A 49 6.26 5.67 13.45
C PRO A 49 5.16 5.38 14.48
N GLY A 50 4.37 6.38 14.89
CA GLY A 50 3.58 6.34 16.12
C GLY A 50 2.70 5.09 16.30
N ARG A 51 1.79 4.83 15.34
CA ARG A 51 0.90 3.66 15.41
C ARG A 51 1.64 2.34 15.18
N GLU A 52 2.63 2.33 14.29
CA GLU A 52 3.38 1.12 13.99
C GLU A 52 4.21 0.64 15.19
N LEU A 53 4.77 1.54 15.99
CA LEU A 53 5.43 1.17 17.25
C LEU A 53 4.48 0.52 18.24
N VAL A 54 3.30 1.11 18.42
CA VAL A 54 2.27 0.52 19.30
C VAL A 54 1.85 -0.84 18.77
N ARG A 55 1.68 -1.00 17.45
CA ARG A 55 1.33 -2.28 16.84
C ARG A 55 2.33 -3.39 17.15
N GLN A 56 3.63 -3.06 17.15
CA GLN A 56 4.70 -4.03 17.39
C GLN A 56 4.85 -4.41 18.88
N PHE A 57 4.53 -3.50 19.81
CA PHE A 57 4.74 -3.74 21.24
C PHE A 57 3.49 -4.07 22.05
N ALA A 58 2.31 -3.55 21.67
CA ALA A 58 1.08 -3.76 22.43
C ALA A 58 0.78 -5.25 22.69
N PRO A 59 0.96 -6.19 21.73
CA PRO A 59 0.77 -7.61 22.01
C PRO A 59 1.74 -8.16 23.06
N LYS A 60 3.01 -7.72 23.04
CA LYS A 60 4.04 -8.14 24.02
C LYS A 60 3.72 -7.66 25.44
N LEU A 61 2.91 -6.61 25.58
CA LEU A 61 2.47 -6.03 26.84
C LEU A 61 1.06 -6.50 27.28
N GLY A 62 0.47 -7.48 26.59
CA GLY A 62 -0.88 -7.97 26.89
C GLY A 62 -2.01 -7.05 26.45
N LEU A 63 -1.72 -6.04 25.61
CA LEU A 63 -2.69 -5.04 25.12
C LEU A 63 -3.18 -5.39 23.70
N ALA A 64 -3.50 -6.65 23.44
CA ALA A 64 -3.89 -7.14 22.12
C ALA A 64 -5.11 -6.42 21.53
N GLN A 65 -5.99 -5.85 22.37
CA GLN A 65 -7.13 -5.06 21.88
C GLN A 65 -6.71 -3.83 21.05
N LEU A 66 -5.51 -3.29 21.26
CA LEU A 66 -5.02 -2.12 20.51
C LEU A 66 -4.70 -2.46 19.06
N VAL A 67 -4.45 -3.72 18.73
CA VAL A 67 -4.10 -4.19 17.39
C VAL A 67 -5.20 -5.01 16.73
N ARG A 68 -6.38 -5.07 17.36
CA ARG A 68 -7.54 -5.80 16.84
C ARG A 68 -7.87 -5.31 15.42
N HIS A 69 -8.12 -6.24 14.49
CA HIS A 69 -8.47 -5.94 13.10
C HIS A 69 -9.53 -4.83 12.98
N GLU A 70 -9.27 -3.85 12.11
CA GLU A 70 -10.02 -2.61 11.81
C GLU A 70 -10.35 -1.65 12.97
N SER A 71 -10.39 -2.13 14.20
CA SER A 71 -11.01 -1.46 15.35
C SER A 71 -10.03 -1.10 16.46
N GLY A 72 -8.87 -1.77 16.51
CA GLY A 72 -7.77 -1.41 17.38
C GLY A 72 -7.14 -0.09 16.93
N TRP A 73 -6.77 0.78 17.87
CA TRP A 73 -6.16 2.09 17.57
C TRP A 73 -4.87 1.99 16.73
N ALA A 74 -4.14 0.88 16.86
CA ALA A 74 -2.96 0.51 16.09
C ALA A 74 -3.18 -0.79 15.26
N SER A 75 -4.41 -1.05 14.80
CA SER A 75 -4.64 -2.09 13.79
C SER A 75 -3.83 -1.79 12.52
N VAL A 76 -3.62 -2.80 11.68
CA VAL A 76 -2.94 -2.61 10.39
C VAL A 76 -3.65 -1.52 9.57
N ASP A 77 -4.97 -1.56 9.50
CA ASP A 77 -5.78 -0.56 8.78
C ASP A 77 -5.58 0.85 9.33
N GLN A 78 -5.50 0.99 10.65
CA GLN A 78 -5.25 2.28 11.31
C GLN A 78 -3.81 2.77 11.10
N VAL A 79 -2.83 1.88 10.98
CA VAL A 79 -1.46 2.25 10.58
C VAL A 79 -1.45 2.80 9.16
N TYR A 80 -2.03 2.08 8.20
CA TYR A 80 -2.13 2.51 6.80
C TYR A 80 -2.87 3.86 6.67
N GLN A 81 -4.06 3.98 7.24
CA GLN A 81 -4.85 5.23 7.19
C GLN A 81 -4.15 6.41 7.88
N SER A 82 -3.32 6.16 8.89
CA SER A 82 -2.54 7.23 9.52
C SER A 82 -1.38 7.68 8.65
N LEU A 83 -0.69 6.75 8.00
CA LEU A 83 0.37 7.06 7.05
C LEU A 83 -0.19 7.83 5.85
N ASP A 84 -1.27 7.32 5.26
CA ASP A 84 -1.95 7.93 4.12
C ASP A 84 -2.41 9.37 4.40
N ARG A 85 -3.03 9.62 5.56
CA ARG A 85 -3.37 10.99 5.99
C ARG A 85 -2.14 11.89 6.17
N ALA A 86 -1.03 11.34 6.68
CA ALA A 86 0.19 12.12 6.84
C ALA A 86 0.81 12.50 5.49
N VAL A 87 0.75 11.60 4.50
CA VAL A 87 1.13 11.89 3.11
C VAL A 87 0.22 12.98 2.53
N ALA A 88 -1.11 12.80 2.63
CA ALA A 88 -2.09 13.76 2.15
C ALA A 88 -1.85 15.19 2.68
N ASN A 89 -1.51 15.31 3.97
CA ASN A 89 -1.22 16.60 4.61
C ASN A 89 0.09 17.24 4.13
N ALA A 90 1.07 16.44 3.70
CA ALA A 90 2.36 16.93 3.21
C ALA A 90 2.30 17.42 1.76
N LEU A 91 1.37 16.92 0.94
CA LEU A 91 1.30 17.17 -0.51
C LEU A 91 1.34 18.66 -0.92
N PRO A 92 0.59 19.60 -0.29
CA PRO A 92 0.56 20.99 -0.73
C PRO A 92 1.92 21.70 -0.73
N GLY A 93 2.88 21.23 0.07
CA GLY A 93 4.24 21.79 0.16
C GLY A 93 5.33 20.84 -0.34
N ALA A 94 4.98 19.69 -0.91
CA ALA A 94 5.95 18.64 -1.20
C ALA A 94 6.80 18.89 -2.44
N GLY A 95 6.36 19.78 -3.36
CA GLY A 95 7.08 20.07 -4.60
C GLY A 95 7.15 18.86 -5.56
N VAL A 96 6.18 17.94 -5.45
CA VAL A 96 6.08 16.72 -6.28
C VAL A 96 5.16 16.93 -7.48
N SER A 97 5.35 16.12 -8.52
CA SER A 97 4.53 16.16 -9.74
C SER A 97 3.50 15.03 -9.84
N GLY A 98 3.33 14.24 -8.79
CA GLY A 98 2.41 13.09 -8.76
C GLY A 98 2.57 12.27 -7.49
N VAL A 99 1.65 11.34 -7.27
CA VAL A 99 1.62 10.46 -6.09
C VAL A 99 1.59 9.00 -6.54
N TYR A 100 2.39 8.15 -5.90
CA TYR A 100 2.41 6.71 -6.13
C TYR A 100 2.09 6.00 -4.82
N GLN A 101 1.03 5.19 -4.80
CA GLN A 101 0.57 4.48 -3.59
C GLN A 101 0.15 3.07 -3.92
N TYR A 102 0.33 2.16 -2.97
CA TYR A 102 -0.25 0.82 -3.01
C TYR A 102 -1.74 0.86 -2.65
N GLU A 103 -2.49 -0.17 -3.05
CA GLU A 103 -3.82 -0.46 -2.50
C GLU A 103 -3.84 -0.40 -0.96
N ASP A 104 -5.00 -0.02 -0.39
CA ASP A 104 -5.35 -0.05 1.04
C ASP A 104 -4.70 1.08 1.86
N GLY A 105 -4.04 2.03 1.19
CA GLY A 105 -3.40 3.20 1.81
C GLY A 105 -3.31 4.41 0.90
N ALA A 106 -4.21 4.54 -0.08
CA ALA A 106 -4.13 5.58 -1.10
C ALA A 106 -5.23 6.65 -0.97
N PHE A 107 -6.32 6.36 -0.25
CA PHE A 107 -7.55 7.15 -0.35
C PHE A 107 -7.38 8.65 -0.03
N ALA A 108 -6.79 8.97 1.13
CA ALA A 108 -6.60 10.34 1.56
C ALA A 108 -5.56 11.05 0.68
N SER A 109 -4.46 10.37 0.35
CA SER A 109 -3.41 10.91 -0.53
C SER A 109 -3.95 11.23 -1.91
N PHE A 110 -4.70 10.31 -2.53
CA PHE A 110 -5.29 10.51 -3.85
C PHE A 110 -6.38 11.57 -3.83
N THR A 111 -7.20 11.62 -2.78
CA THR A 111 -8.20 12.69 -2.62
C THR A 111 -7.51 14.06 -2.56
N ALA A 112 -6.42 14.18 -1.82
CA ALA A 112 -5.65 15.43 -1.73
C ALA A 112 -4.92 15.76 -3.05
N ALA A 113 -4.32 14.76 -3.70
CA ALA A 113 -3.65 14.90 -5.00
C ALA A 113 -4.62 15.36 -6.09
N ALA A 114 -5.81 14.76 -6.17
CA ALA A 114 -6.85 15.17 -7.13
C ALA A 114 -7.26 16.64 -6.96
N ARG A 115 -7.39 17.12 -5.70
CA ARG A 115 -7.68 18.54 -5.42
C ARG A 115 -6.56 19.48 -5.85
N LEU A 116 -5.32 18.99 -5.86
CA LEU A 116 -4.14 19.73 -6.30
C LEU A 116 -3.85 19.55 -7.80
N GLY A 117 -4.66 18.77 -8.52
CA GLY A 117 -4.41 18.44 -9.93
C GLY A 117 -3.18 17.58 -10.16
N LEU A 118 -2.76 16.79 -9.15
CA LEU A 118 -1.62 15.90 -9.24
C LEU A 118 -2.06 14.49 -9.69
N PRO A 119 -1.35 13.87 -10.64
CA PRO A 119 -1.67 12.52 -11.10
C PRO A 119 -1.47 11.47 -10.00
N CYS A 120 -2.39 10.52 -9.93
CA CYS A 120 -2.44 9.43 -8.97
C CYS A 120 -2.11 8.09 -9.63
N ALA A 121 -0.96 7.52 -9.28
CA ALA A 121 -0.51 6.19 -9.71
C ALA A 121 -0.80 5.15 -8.62
N TYR A 122 -1.69 4.21 -8.93
CA TYR A 122 -2.15 3.15 -8.04
C TYR A 122 -1.42 1.84 -8.33
N ASP A 123 -0.65 1.35 -7.37
CA ASP A 123 0.04 0.05 -7.45
C ASP A 123 -0.83 -1.05 -6.89
N LEU A 124 -1.28 -1.94 -7.77
CA LEU A 124 -2.10 -3.10 -7.46
C LEU A 124 -1.22 -4.38 -7.60
N PRO A 125 -0.61 -4.85 -6.50
CA PRO A 125 0.33 -5.96 -6.55
C PRO A 125 -0.37 -7.33 -6.69
N ILE A 126 -1.62 -7.44 -6.22
CA ILE A 126 -2.43 -8.67 -6.20
C ILE A 126 -3.79 -8.41 -6.84
N ALA A 127 -4.60 -9.46 -7.05
CA ALA A 127 -5.92 -9.30 -7.66
C ALA A 127 -6.79 -8.27 -6.90
N TYR A 128 -7.52 -7.46 -7.67
CA TYR A 128 -8.48 -6.50 -7.16
C TYR A 128 -9.51 -7.19 -6.26
N TRP A 129 -9.83 -6.53 -5.15
CA TRP A 129 -10.45 -7.16 -3.98
C TRP A 129 -11.76 -7.89 -4.28
N ARG A 130 -12.57 -7.44 -5.26
CA ARG A 130 -13.84 -8.09 -5.62
C ARG A 130 -13.62 -9.49 -6.17
N LEU A 131 -12.72 -9.63 -7.16
CA LEU A 131 -12.34 -10.96 -7.67
C LEU A 131 -11.63 -11.76 -6.58
N GLY A 132 -10.73 -11.12 -5.83
CA GLY A 132 -10.05 -11.77 -4.70
C GLY A 132 -11.01 -12.32 -3.65
N ARG A 133 -12.12 -11.63 -3.38
CA ARG A 133 -13.15 -12.08 -2.43
C ARG A 133 -13.93 -13.27 -2.98
N THR A 134 -14.31 -13.26 -4.25
CA THR A 134 -14.97 -14.40 -4.90
C THR A 134 -14.12 -15.66 -4.79
N ILE A 135 -12.84 -15.56 -5.17
CA ILE A 135 -11.90 -16.69 -5.08
C ILE A 135 -11.79 -17.19 -3.63
N GLN A 136 -11.61 -16.30 -2.66
CA GLN A 136 -11.49 -16.70 -1.25
C GLN A 136 -12.77 -17.35 -0.70
N GLN A 137 -13.95 -16.92 -1.16
CA GLN A 137 -15.22 -17.55 -0.77
C GLN A 137 -15.36 -18.96 -1.34
N GLU A 138 -14.94 -19.17 -2.59
CA GLU A 138 -14.90 -20.49 -3.22
C GLU A 138 -13.93 -21.42 -2.47
N GLU A 139 -12.72 -20.94 -2.19
CA GLU A 139 -11.71 -21.72 -1.44
C GLU A 139 -12.18 -22.05 -0.01
N ALA A 140 -12.85 -21.11 0.68
CA ALA A 140 -13.42 -21.37 2.01
C ALA A 140 -14.51 -22.46 1.98
N ALA A 141 -15.28 -22.56 0.89
CA ALA A 141 -16.30 -23.59 0.73
C ALA A 141 -15.69 -24.96 0.39
N LEU A 142 -14.62 -24.97 -0.41
CA LEU A 142 -13.87 -26.18 -0.77
C LEU A 142 -13.06 -26.74 0.40
N GLN A 143 -12.50 -25.85 1.23
CA GLN A 143 -11.61 -26.18 2.34
C GLN A 143 -12.03 -25.46 3.64
N PRO A 144 -13.15 -25.88 4.27
CA PRO A 144 -13.72 -25.16 5.42
C PRO A 144 -12.78 -25.02 6.62
N GLU A 145 -11.90 -26.00 6.84
CA GLU A 145 -10.88 -25.98 7.89
C GLU A 145 -9.83 -24.87 7.72
N TRP A 146 -9.61 -24.40 6.48
CA TRP A 146 -8.67 -23.32 6.17
C TRP A 146 -9.32 -21.94 6.12
N ALA A 147 -10.66 -21.85 6.17
CA ALA A 147 -11.40 -20.59 5.99
C ALA A 147 -10.99 -19.51 6.99
N MET A 148 -10.59 -19.89 8.22
CA MET A 148 -10.12 -18.95 9.25
C MET A 148 -8.82 -18.20 8.88
N THR A 149 -8.07 -18.69 7.89
CA THR A 149 -6.84 -18.05 7.40
C THR A 149 -7.11 -16.97 6.35
N LEU A 150 -8.33 -16.89 5.82
CA LEU A 150 -8.74 -15.97 4.77
C LEU A 150 -9.29 -14.68 5.38
N GLU A 151 -8.43 -13.94 6.10
CA GLU A 151 -8.82 -12.77 6.88
C GLU A 151 -9.55 -11.69 6.06
N ALA A 152 -9.26 -11.56 4.76
CA ALA A 152 -9.93 -10.58 3.89
C ALA A 152 -11.44 -10.86 3.72
N LEU A 153 -11.94 -12.06 4.05
CA LEU A 153 -13.38 -12.33 4.11
C LEU A 153 -14.07 -11.58 5.24
N CYS A 154 -13.33 -11.22 6.30
CA CYS A 154 -13.79 -10.48 7.46
C CYS A 154 -13.74 -8.95 7.29
N ASP A 155 -13.16 -8.45 6.19
CA ASP A 155 -13.07 -7.01 5.92
C ASP A 155 -14.46 -6.36 5.90
N SER A 156 -14.60 -5.24 6.61
CA SER A 156 -15.85 -4.49 6.67
C SER A 156 -16.25 -3.91 5.30
N PRO A 157 -17.56 -3.70 5.05
CA PRO A 157 -18.02 -3.02 3.84
C PRO A 157 -17.36 -1.65 3.62
N ALA A 158 -17.11 -0.90 4.71
CA ALA A 158 -16.48 0.41 4.64
C ALA A 158 -15.02 0.34 4.15
N LYS A 159 -14.25 -0.69 4.54
CA LYS A 159 -12.90 -0.91 4.02
C LYS A 159 -12.90 -1.23 2.53
N LEU A 160 -13.82 -2.08 2.11
CA LEU A 160 -13.94 -2.50 0.72
C LEU A 160 -14.39 -1.33 -0.18
N GLU A 161 -15.32 -0.50 0.30
CA GLU A 161 -15.73 0.71 -0.40
C GLU A 161 -14.59 1.72 -0.54
N ARG A 162 -13.70 1.86 0.47
CA ARG A 162 -12.50 2.68 0.32
C ARG A 162 -11.61 2.20 -0.81
N LYS A 163 -11.40 0.89 -0.99
CA LYS A 163 -10.60 0.36 -2.12
C LYS A 163 -11.20 0.70 -3.48
N ASP A 164 -12.53 0.74 -3.57
CA ASP A 164 -13.23 1.21 -4.78
C ASP A 164 -12.97 2.69 -5.03
N GLN A 165 -13.03 3.51 -3.97
CA GLN A 165 -12.76 4.95 -4.06
C GLN A 165 -11.30 5.25 -4.42
N GLU A 166 -10.35 4.50 -3.85
CA GLU A 166 -8.93 4.59 -4.19
C GLU A 166 -8.71 4.33 -5.68
N LEU A 167 -9.23 3.21 -6.17
CA LEU A 167 -9.13 2.87 -7.57
C LEU A 167 -9.83 3.93 -8.44
N ALA A 168 -11.01 4.40 -8.06
CA ALA A 168 -11.75 5.44 -8.80
C ALA A 168 -10.97 6.76 -8.95
N LEU A 169 -10.18 7.14 -7.94
CA LEU A 169 -9.35 8.36 -7.96
C LEU A 169 -8.05 8.20 -8.76
N ALA A 170 -7.67 6.99 -9.14
CA ALA A 170 -6.41 6.73 -9.84
C ALA A 170 -6.47 7.13 -11.33
N ASP A 171 -5.42 7.79 -11.82
CA ASP A 171 -5.22 8.11 -13.24
C ASP A 171 -4.49 6.98 -13.99
N ALA A 172 -3.70 6.20 -13.26
CA ALA A 172 -2.98 5.05 -13.78
C ALA A 172 -2.95 3.92 -12.75
N VAL A 173 -3.05 2.68 -13.24
CA VAL A 173 -2.95 1.47 -12.41
C VAL A 173 -1.75 0.66 -12.86
N PHE A 174 -0.89 0.30 -11.93
CA PHE A 174 0.23 -0.61 -12.12
C PHE A 174 -0.17 -1.98 -11.60
N CYS A 175 0.02 -3.01 -12.42
CA CYS A 175 -0.33 -4.39 -12.10
C CYS A 175 0.90 -5.29 -12.18
N ALA A 176 1.04 -6.21 -11.23
CA ALA A 176 2.15 -7.15 -11.21
C ALA A 176 2.11 -8.18 -12.35
N SER A 177 0.93 -8.47 -12.89
CA SER A 177 0.72 -9.57 -13.83
C SER A 177 -0.51 -9.36 -14.72
N THR A 178 -0.63 -10.17 -15.76
CA THR A 178 -1.84 -10.25 -16.60
C THR A 178 -3.06 -10.69 -15.80
N PHE A 179 -2.88 -11.56 -14.80
CA PHE A 179 -3.95 -11.98 -13.89
C PHE A 179 -4.46 -10.79 -13.05
N THR A 180 -3.53 -10.02 -12.47
CA THR A 180 -3.87 -8.81 -11.72
C THR A 180 -4.58 -7.78 -12.60
N ALA A 181 -4.09 -7.54 -13.81
CA ALA A 181 -4.75 -6.61 -14.74
C ALA A 181 -6.17 -7.06 -15.11
N ARG A 182 -6.38 -8.36 -15.38
CA ARG A 182 -7.70 -8.93 -15.69
C ARG A 182 -8.67 -8.83 -14.52
N SER A 183 -8.18 -8.89 -13.29
CA SER A 183 -9.03 -8.79 -12.09
C SER A 183 -9.78 -7.45 -12.00
N LEU A 184 -9.25 -6.40 -12.63
CA LEU A 184 -9.89 -5.09 -12.69
C LEU A 184 -11.22 -5.09 -13.46
N ALA A 185 -11.52 -6.14 -14.25
CA ALA A 185 -12.83 -6.30 -14.87
C ALA A 185 -13.97 -6.42 -13.85
N ALA A 186 -13.67 -6.75 -12.59
CA ALA A 186 -14.64 -6.77 -11.50
C ALA A 186 -14.92 -5.37 -10.92
N PHE A 187 -14.19 -4.32 -11.34
CA PHE A 187 -14.43 -2.94 -10.88
C PHE A 187 -15.75 -2.40 -11.46
N PRO A 188 -16.67 -1.87 -10.61
CA PRO A 188 -17.94 -1.34 -11.08
C PRO A 188 -17.74 -0.18 -12.07
N GLY A 189 -18.46 -0.22 -13.20
CA GLY A 189 -18.35 0.81 -14.23
C GLY A 189 -17.19 0.62 -15.22
N GLY A 190 -16.34 -0.39 -15.02
CA GLY A 190 -15.22 -0.69 -15.90
C GLY A 190 -14.03 0.26 -15.68
N ILE A 191 -12.93 -0.04 -16.39
CA ILE A 191 -11.67 0.69 -16.27
C ILE A 191 -11.46 1.53 -17.52
N ASP A 192 -11.46 2.85 -17.35
CA ASP A 192 -11.20 3.86 -18.37
C ASP A 192 -9.79 4.47 -18.27
N LYS A 193 -9.06 4.16 -17.19
CA LYS A 193 -7.71 4.63 -16.90
C LYS A 193 -6.63 3.74 -17.52
N SER A 194 -5.41 4.27 -17.59
CA SER A 194 -4.28 3.52 -18.14
C SER A 194 -3.86 2.39 -17.19
N VAL A 195 -3.71 1.18 -17.73
CA VAL A 195 -3.23 0.01 -16.97
C VAL A 195 -1.86 -0.41 -17.49
N TYR A 196 -0.86 -0.40 -16.62
CA TYR A 196 0.52 -0.78 -16.92
C TYR A 196 0.87 -2.07 -16.21
N GLN A 197 1.46 -3.02 -16.92
CA GLN A 197 1.96 -4.24 -16.31
C GLN A 197 3.46 -4.12 -16.00
N VAL A 198 3.83 -4.27 -14.73
CA VAL A 198 5.21 -4.26 -14.27
C VAL A 198 5.45 -5.50 -13.42
N ALA A 199 6.05 -6.53 -14.01
CA ALA A 199 6.33 -7.78 -13.30
C ALA A 199 7.39 -7.56 -12.22
N TYR A 200 7.08 -7.97 -10.98
CA TYR A 200 8.06 -7.98 -9.91
C TYR A 200 9.04 -9.15 -10.05
N GLY A 201 10.32 -8.93 -9.75
CA GLY A 201 11.28 -10.03 -9.53
C GLY A 201 11.83 -10.73 -10.77
N SER A 202 11.53 -10.29 -11.99
CA SER A 202 12.22 -10.78 -13.19
C SER A 202 13.10 -9.68 -13.78
N PRO A 203 14.42 -9.87 -13.94
CA PRO A 203 15.21 -8.93 -14.73
C PRO A 203 14.56 -8.81 -16.11
N SER A 204 14.61 -7.61 -16.69
CA SER A 204 13.97 -7.31 -17.97
C SER A 204 14.27 -8.41 -18.99
N ARG A 205 13.24 -9.09 -19.51
CA ARG A 205 13.28 -9.43 -20.93
C ARG A 205 13.41 -8.08 -21.65
N PRO A 206 14.40 -7.90 -22.54
CA PRO A 206 14.42 -6.74 -23.42
C PRO A 206 13.01 -6.57 -24.00
N LEU A 207 12.43 -5.38 -23.85
CA LEU A 207 11.20 -5.01 -24.55
C LEU A 207 11.42 -5.41 -26.00
N ASP A 208 10.57 -6.30 -26.52
CA ASP A 208 10.67 -6.79 -27.89
C ASP A 208 10.84 -5.60 -28.84
N GLN A 209 12.08 -5.41 -29.30
CA GLN A 209 12.33 -4.72 -30.54
C GLN A 209 11.66 -5.59 -31.61
N GLU A 210 10.61 -5.03 -32.21
CA GLU A 210 10.02 -5.46 -33.48
C GLU A 210 9.31 -6.82 -33.50
N ARG A 211 7.99 -6.78 -33.29
CA ARG A 211 7.10 -7.42 -34.29
C ARG A 211 6.67 -6.36 -35.28
N ARG A 212 7.57 -6.04 -36.22
CA ARG A 212 7.22 -5.47 -37.53
C ARG A 212 7.45 -6.57 -38.56
N ALA A 213 6.43 -6.75 -39.41
CA ALA A 213 6.24 -7.75 -40.47
C ALA A 213 5.85 -9.16 -40.01
#